data_AF-A0A7C5QXB2-F1
#
_entry.id   AF-A0A7C5QXB2-F1
#
_cell.length_a   1.000
_cell.length_b   1.000
_cell.length_c   1.000
_cell.angle_alpha   90.00
_cell.angle_beta   90.00
_cell.angle_gamma   90.00
#
_symmetry.space_group_name_H-M   'P 1'
#
loop_
_entity.id
_entity.type
_entity.pdbx_description
1 polymer ?
#
loop_
_entity_poly.entity_id
_entity_poly.type
_entity_poly.pdbx_seq_one_letter_code
_entity_poly.pdbx_strand_id
1 'polypeptide(L)'
;MNNKLKNIWPGARKSSGLIRKKIKKDKVKFAFILFLTLWFCSFLQAEARRLLLSEQKTVGSSESATDHALTLKECLEIALAKNPLVLSSYDQYEAARARINMARNFPQPGILLDYPMQPTLISPGRSEEKFFWLNQTVEFPGRRYLRKKFADLESKEIFQDNESLKLSLAYQVKEAFFGLLLVEEQLKFARENLQLNQDFVDLVEVKHSAGEVSQAEVLRARVELAKAEAMVKQLETERKITAARLNVLMGRDRDGEIQITG
;
A
#
# COMPACT_ATOMS: atom_id res chain seq x y z
N MET A 1 71.67 30.76 35.62
CA MET A 1 72.30 31.25 34.37
C MET A 1 71.22 31.24 33.30
N ASN A 2 70.82 32.31 32.62
CA ASN A 2 71.37 33.64 32.51
C ASN A 2 70.22 34.66 32.43
N ASN A 3 70.41 35.75 33.16
CA ASN A 3 69.68 37.00 33.04
C ASN A 3 70.25 37.76 31.82
N LYS A 4 69.48 38.71 31.26
CA LYS A 4 69.68 39.47 29.99
C LYS A 4 69.06 38.72 28.80
N LEU A 5 67.93 39.16 28.22
CA LEU A 5 67.78 40.43 27.51
C LEU A 5 66.31 40.86 27.52
N LYS A 6 65.88 41.59 28.56
CA LYS A 6 64.70 42.46 28.48
C LYS A 6 65.23 43.86 28.26
N ASN A 7 65.08 44.38 27.03
CA ASN A 7 64.93 45.79 26.67
C ASN A 7 65.45 46.04 25.25
N ILE A 8 64.72 45.65 24.21
CA ILE A 8 64.79 46.33 22.92
C ILE A 8 63.38 46.29 22.28
N TRP A 9 62.92 47.44 21.79
CA TRP A 9 61.70 47.74 21.00
C TRP A 9 60.41 48.28 21.70
N PRO A 10 60.07 49.57 21.51
CA PRO A 10 58.83 50.20 21.99
C PRO A 10 57.73 50.09 20.92
N GLY A 11 57.02 48.96 20.85
CA GLY A 11 55.93 48.81 19.86
C GLY A 11 54.78 47.88 20.26
N ALA A 12 54.96 47.02 21.26
CA ALA A 12 54.05 45.90 21.51
C ALA A 12 52.74 46.22 22.27
N ARG A 13 52.45 47.49 22.59
CA ARG A 13 51.24 47.84 23.37
C ARG A 13 49.98 48.11 22.54
N LYS A 14 50.07 48.35 21.22
CA LYS A 14 48.89 48.73 20.41
C LYS A 14 48.18 47.57 19.69
N SER A 15 48.80 46.40 19.53
CA SER A 15 48.17 45.28 18.78
C SER A 15 47.25 44.37 19.63
N SER A 16 47.43 44.33 20.95
CA SER A 16 46.69 43.42 21.84
C SER A 16 45.21 43.79 22.02
N GLY A 17 44.86 45.08 21.93
CA GLY A 17 43.47 45.57 22.04
C GLY A 17 42.61 45.32 20.81
N LEU A 18 43.20 45.35 19.61
CA LEU A 18 42.50 45.11 18.34
C LEU A 18 42.19 43.61 18.13
N ILE A 19 43.08 42.73 18.56
CA ILE A 19 42.90 41.27 18.49
C ILE A 19 41.77 40.83 19.44
N ARG A 20 41.70 41.37 20.67
CA ARG A 20 40.59 41.08 21.62
C ARG A 20 39.22 41.55 21.12
N LYS A 21 39.14 42.70 20.45
CA LYS A 21 37.86 43.20 19.87
C LYS A 21 37.40 42.37 18.67
N LYS A 22 38.33 41.87 17.84
CA LYS A 22 38.00 41.04 16.68
C LYS A 22 37.46 39.65 17.08
N ILE A 23 38.10 39.01 18.07
CA ILE A 23 37.64 37.71 18.64
C ILE A 23 36.25 37.83 19.29
N LYS A 24 35.92 38.96 19.93
CA LYS A 24 34.59 39.17 20.53
C LYS A 24 33.50 39.39 19.46
N LYS A 25 33.82 40.07 18.36
CA LYS A 25 32.90 40.31 17.24
C LYS A 25 32.61 39.03 16.45
N ASP A 26 33.59 38.15 16.29
CA ASP A 26 33.43 36.87 15.59
C ASP A 26 32.65 35.85 16.43
N LYS A 27 32.82 35.83 17.76
CA LYS A 27 31.98 35.02 18.66
C LYS A 27 30.49 35.40 18.61
N VAL A 28 30.18 36.69 18.50
CA VAL A 28 28.79 37.17 18.38
C VAL A 28 28.19 36.79 17.03
N LYS A 29 28.98 36.87 15.94
CA LYS A 29 28.53 36.42 14.61
C LYS A 29 28.29 34.91 14.55
N PHE A 30 29.18 34.10 15.13
CA PHE A 30 29.00 32.65 15.21
C PHE A 30 27.79 32.26 16.06
N ALA A 31 27.58 32.93 17.21
CA ALA A 31 26.40 32.69 18.03
C ALA A 31 25.11 33.05 17.29
N PHE A 32 25.11 34.13 16.51
CA PHE A 32 23.94 34.55 15.72
C PHE A 32 23.64 33.57 14.57
N ILE A 33 24.66 33.08 13.86
CA ILE A 33 24.50 32.07 12.81
C ILE A 33 23.98 30.75 13.40
N LEU A 34 24.54 30.32 14.53
CA LEU A 34 24.09 29.10 15.22
C LEU A 34 22.62 29.22 15.67
N PHE A 35 22.23 30.38 16.20
CA PHE A 35 20.85 30.66 16.59
C PHE A 35 19.91 30.67 15.38
N LEU A 36 20.34 31.23 14.25
CA LEU A 36 19.55 31.29 13.02
C LEU A 36 19.38 29.90 12.39
N THR A 37 20.41 29.05 12.42
CA THR A 37 20.32 27.66 11.96
C THR A 37 19.45 26.80 12.88
N LEU A 38 19.51 27.01 14.19
CA LEU A 38 18.66 26.30 15.15
C LEU A 38 17.19 26.76 15.03
N TRP A 39 16.94 28.05 14.87
CA TRP A 39 15.60 28.60 14.65
C TRP A 39 15.01 28.13 13.33
N PHE A 40 15.80 28.12 12.25
CA PHE A 40 15.37 27.60 10.95
C PHE A 40 15.09 26.09 10.98
N CYS A 41 15.87 25.31 11.74
CA CYS A 41 15.63 23.87 11.93
C CYS A 41 14.33 23.60 12.70
N SER A 42 14.06 24.35 13.79
CA SER A 42 12.79 24.25 14.51
C SER A 42 11.59 24.73 13.68
N PHE A 43 11.76 25.75 12.84
CA PHE A 43 10.72 26.21 11.91
C PHE A 43 10.42 25.15 10.83
N LEU A 44 11.46 24.53 10.27
CA LEU A 44 11.33 23.44 9.30
C LEU A 44 10.67 22.19 9.93
N GLN A 45 11.00 21.88 11.18
CA GLN A 45 10.35 20.81 11.95
C GLN A 45 8.88 21.12 12.28
N ALA A 46 8.53 22.38 12.56
CA ALA A 46 7.15 22.77 12.82
C ALA A 46 6.27 22.68 11.56
N GLU A 47 6.80 23.09 10.41
CA GLU A 47 6.07 23.06 9.13
C GLU A 47 5.89 21.61 8.61
N ALA A 48 6.91 20.76 8.77
CA ALA A 48 6.80 19.32 8.48
C ALA A 48 5.73 18.64 9.37
N ARG A 49 5.61 19.05 10.64
CA ARG A 49 4.60 18.52 11.56
C ARG A 49 3.18 18.99 11.19
N ARG A 50 3.02 20.21 10.66
CA ARG A 50 1.75 20.69 10.11
C ARG A 50 1.31 19.92 8.86
N LEU A 51 2.25 19.60 7.96
CA LEU A 51 1.96 18.78 6.78
C LEU A 51 1.54 17.36 7.16
N LEU A 52 2.23 16.72 8.11
CA LEU A 52 1.85 15.40 8.65
C LEU A 52 0.48 15.39 9.34
N LEU A 53 0.12 16.46 10.06
CA LEU A 53 -1.21 16.61 10.67
C LEU A 53 -2.31 16.84 9.62
N SER A 54 -1.98 17.45 8.47
CA SER A 54 -2.92 17.62 7.37
C SER A 54 -3.22 16.31 6.62
N GLU A 55 -2.21 15.44 6.46
CA GLU A 55 -2.40 14.10 5.87
C GLU A 55 -3.26 13.18 6.76
N GLN A 56 -3.12 13.28 8.09
CA GLN A 56 -3.97 12.52 9.01
C GLN A 56 -5.44 12.95 8.98
N LYS A 57 -5.73 14.23 8.65
CA LYS A 57 -7.11 14.75 8.57
C LYS A 57 -7.85 14.30 7.31
N THR A 58 -7.14 13.81 6.29
CA THR A 58 -7.75 13.27 5.05
C THR A 58 -8.00 11.76 5.06
N VAL A 59 -7.49 11.02 6.06
CA VAL A 59 -7.72 9.56 6.19
C VAL A 59 -8.97 9.24 7.03
N GLY A 60 -9.59 10.24 7.67
CA GLY A 60 -10.76 10.06 8.55
C GLY A 60 -12.14 10.31 7.93
N SER A 61 -12.28 10.37 6.60
CA SER A 61 -13.56 10.68 5.95
C SER A 61 -13.93 9.70 4.82
N SER A 62 -13.91 8.40 5.12
CA SER A 62 -14.56 7.39 4.27
C SER A 62 -15.22 6.29 5.10
N GLU A 63 -15.88 6.65 6.20
CA GLU A 63 -16.63 5.73 7.05
C GLU A 63 -18.13 6.12 7.14
N SER A 64 -18.67 6.61 6.02
CA SER A 64 -20.09 6.94 5.91
C SER A 64 -20.60 6.64 4.51
N ALA A 65 -20.92 5.36 4.22
CA ALA A 65 -21.90 4.94 3.22
C ALA A 65 -21.91 3.40 3.07
N THR A 66 -22.51 2.67 4.00
CA THR A 66 -23.11 1.35 3.73
C THR A 66 -24.39 1.20 4.55
N ASP A 67 -25.25 2.21 4.50
CA ASP A 67 -26.63 2.07 4.98
C ASP A 67 -27.60 1.82 3.81
N HIS A 68 -27.07 1.76 2.59
CA HIS A 68 -27.84 1.54 1.37
C HIS A 68 -27.32 0.28 0.70
N ALA A 69 -28.23 -0.54 0.22
CA ALA A 69 -27.89 -1.80 -0.43
C ALA A 69 -27.23 -1.53 -1.78
N LEU A 70 -26.10 -2.22 -2.02
CA LEU A 70 -25.27 -2.02 -3.19
C LEU A 70 -25.87 -2.73 -4.42
N THR A 71 -25.90 -2.01 -5.52
CA THR A 71 -26.27 -2.56 -6.83
C THR A 71 -25.07 -3.22 -7.51
N LEU A 72 -25.33 -4.11 -8.48
CA LEU A 72 -24.26 -4.75 -9.27
C LEU A 72 -23.30 -3.73 -9.91
N LYS A 73 -23.84 -2.61 -10.39
CA LYS A 73 -23.05 -1.55 -11.03
C LYS A 73 -22.08 -0.91 -10.04
N GLU A 74 -22.56 -0.58 -8.84
CA GLU A 74 -21.72 0.01 -7.79
C GLU A 74 -20.63 -0.98 -7.33
N CYS A 75 -20.97 -2.27 -7.17
CA CYS A 75 -19.98 -3.30 -6.84
C CYS A 75 -18.86 -3.38 -7.90
N LEU A 76 -19.20 -3.29 -9.19
CA LEU A 76 -18.23 -3.28 -10.29
C LEU A 76 -17.34 -2.02 -10.27
N GLU A 77 -17.92 -0.84 -10.06
CA GLU A 77 -17.18 0.41 -9.97
C GLU A 77 -16.20 0.42 -8.80
N ILE A 78 -16.65 -0.05 -7.62
CA ILE A 78 -15.81 -0.17 -6.43
C ILE A 78 -14.66 -1.17 -6.68
N ALA A 79 -14.97 -2.34 -7.25
CA ALA A 79 -13.96 -3.35 -7.52
C ALA A 79 -12.90 -2.87 -8.51
N LEU A 80 -13.29 -2.24 -9.62
CA LEU A 80 -12.33 -1.73 -10.60
C LEU A 80 -11.47 -0.58 -10.04
N ALA A 81 -11.99 0.19 -9.10
CA ALA A 81 -11.26 1.32 -8.50
C ALA A 81 -10.34 0.91 -7.35
N LYS A 82 -10.70 -0.09 -6.54
CA LYS A 82 -10.01 -0.39 -5.27
C LYS A 82 -9.31 -1.75 -5.24
N ASN A 83 -9.56 -2.65 -6.19
CA ASN A 83 -8.97 -3.98 -6.14
C ASN A 83 -7.43 -3.92 -6.28
N PRO A 84 -6.67 -4.47 -5.30
CA PRO A 84 -5.20 -4.43 -5.32
C PRO A 84 -4.56 -5.07 -6.57
N LEU A 85 -5.20 -6.09 -7.16
CA LEU A 85 -4.69 -6.74 -8.37
C LEU A 85 -4.76 -5.81 -9.60
N VAL A 86 -5.84 -5.04 -9.74
CA VAL A 86 -5.96 -4.04 -10.82
C VAL A 86 -4.95 -2.91 -10.63
N LEU A 87 -4.82 -2.41 -9.38
CA LEU A 87 -3.88 -1.34 -9.06
C LEU A 87 -2.42 -1.76 -9.33
N SER A 88 -2.02 -2.93 -8.84
CA SER A 88 -0.68 -3.46 -9.07
C SER A 88 -0.39 -3.75 -10.55
N SER A 89 -1.37 -4.25 -11.31
CA SER A 89 -1.23 -4.43 -12.76
C SER A 89 -1.08 -3.10 -13.49
N TYR A 90 -1.79 -2.06 -13.06
CA TYR A 90 -1.63 -0.71 -13.60
C TYR A 90 -0.24 -0.11 -13.29
N ASP A 91 0.28 -0.31 -12.08
CA ASP A 91 1.62 0.12 -11.72
C ASP A 91 2.70 -0.59 -12.55
N GLN A 92 2.51 -1.88 -12.86
CA GLN A 92 3.39 -2.62 -13.77
C GLN A 92 3.37 -2.04 -15.19
N TYR A 93 2.20 -1.64 -15.68
CA TYR A 93 2.05 -0.94 -16.95
C TYR A 93 2.79 0.40 -16.96
N GLU A 94 2.65 1.22 -15.91
CA GLU A 94 3.36 2.50 -15.81
C GLU A 94 4.89 2.30 -15.74
N ALA A 95 5.36 1.28 -15.00
CA ALA A 95 6.77 0.91 -14.97
C ALA A 95 7.27 0.49 -16.36
N ALA A 96 6.48 -0.30 -17.11
CA ALA A 96 6.81 -0.69 -18.48
C ALA A 96 6.87 0.50 -19.43
N ARG A 97 5.93 1.45 -19.31
CA ARG A 97 5.99 2.71 -20.08
C ARG A 97 7.24 3.52 -19.76
N ALA A 98 7.65 3.59 -18.50
CA ALA A 98 8.87 4.29 -18.11
C ALA A 98 10.12 3.67 -18.77
N ARG A 99 10.14 2.34 -18.98
CA ARG A 99 11.23 1.65 -19.69
C ARG A 99 11.37 2.08 -21.15
N ILE A 100 10.32 2.60 -21.80
CA ILE A 100 10.42 3.16 -23.17
C ILE A 100 11.40 4.35 -23.20
N ASN A 101 11.32 5.23 -22.19
CA ASN A 101 12.22 6.37 -22.08
C ASN A 101 13.66 5.91 -21.75
N MET A 102 13.81 4.93 -20.86
CA MET A 102 15.11 4.33 -20.57
C MET A 102 15.74 3.68 -21.82
N ALA A 103 14.94 2.94 -22.60
CA ALA A 103 15.36 2.28 -23.83
C ALA A 103 15.75 3.26 -24.96
N ARG A 104 15.11 4.44 -24.96
CA ARG A 104 15.40 5.55 -25.88
C ARG A 104 16.69 6.29 -25.52
N ASN A 105 17.10 6.31 -24.25
CA ASN A 105 18.28 7.06 -23.85
C ASN A 105 19.57 6.43 -24.38
N PHE A 106 20.59 7.28 -24.55
CA PHE A 106 21.95 6.81 -24.82
C PHE A 106 22.44 6.02 -23.59
N PRO A 107 23.32 5.01 -23.78
CA PRO A 107 23.99 4.37 -22.64
C PRO A 107 24.66 5.41 -21.75
N GLN A 108 24.40 5.32 -20.46
CA GLN A 108 24.98 6.22 -19.46
C GLN A 108 26.52 6.09 -19.51
N PRO A 109 27.27 7.20 -19.54
CA PRO A 109 28.72 7.12 -19.38
C PRO A 109 29.06 6.60 -17.99
N GLY A 110 30.04 5.70 -17.94
CA GLY A 110 30.64 5.23 -16.70
C GLY A 110 31.82 6.12 -16.32
N ILE A 111 31.81 6.65 -15.10
CA ILE A 111 32.96 7.31 -14.49
C ILE A 111 33.43 6.43 -13.35
N LEU A 112 34.70 6.03 -13.38
CA LEU A 112 35.31 5.26 -12.31
C LEU A 112 36.54 5.99 -11.80
N LEU A 113 36.51 6.33 -10.51
CA LEU A 113 37.67 6.80 -9.78
C LEU A 113 38.25 5.60 -9.03
N ASP A 114 39.48 5.24 -9.36
CA ASP A 114 40.18 4.15 -8.70
C ASP A 114 41.40 4.69 -7.94
N TYR A 115 41.50 4.27 -6.68
CA TYR A 115 42.56 4.67 -5.77
C TYR A 115 43.12 3.41 -5.09
N PRO A 116 44.03 2.69 -5.76
CA PRO A 116 44.59 1.46 -5.20
C PRO A 116 45.39 1.76 -3.93
N MET A 117 44.98 1.14 -2.82
CA MET A 117 45.63 1.27 -1.51
C MET A 117 46.65 0.15 -1.24
N GLN A 118 47.19 -0.47 -2.29
CA GLN A 118 48.10 -1.60 -2.15
C GLN A 118 49.52 -1.11 -1.86
N PRO A 119 50.14 -1.52 -0.72
CA PRO A 119 51.51 -1.12 -0.42
C PRO A 119 52.47 -1.81 -1.40
N THR A 120 53.34 -1.05 -2.04
CA THR A 120 54.42 -1.61 -2.87
C THR A 120 55.59 -2.01 -1.97
N LEU A 121 56.34 -3.05 -2.35
CA LEU A 121 57.50 -3.55 -1.59
C LEU A 121 58.57 -2.48 -1.34
N ILE A 122 58.61 -1.44 -2.18
CA ILE A 122 59.62 -0.37 -2.18
C ILE A 122 59.08 0.92 -1.51
N SER A 123 57.77 1.02 -1.24
CA SER A 123 57.17 2.18 -0.54
C SER A 123 55.94 1.78 0.31
N PRO A 124 56.15 1.20 1.51
CA PRO A 124 55.05 0.86 2.41
C PRO A 124 54.30 2.14 2.84
N GLY A 125 53.01 2.23 2.48
CA GLY A 125 52.14 3.36 2.81
C GLY A 125 52.09 4.50 1.78
N ARG A 126 52.78 4.38 0.63
CA ARG A 126 52.69 5.34 -0.49
C ARG A 126 52.32 4.64 -1.79
N SER A 127 51.01 4.47 -2.00
CA SER A 127 50.46 4.28 -3.34
C SER A 127 49.90 5.64 -3.79
N GLU A 128 50.58 6.27 -4.76
CA GLU A 128 50.25 7.62 -5.25
C GLU A 128 49.45 7.60 -6.56
N GLU A 129 49.18 6.42 -7.11
CA GLU A 129 48.44 6.27 -8.36
C GLU A 129 46.95 6.52 -8.12
N LYS A 130 46.39 7.47 -8.87
CA LYS A 130 44.96 7.77 -8.90
C LYS A 130 44.52 7.65 -10.35
N PHE A 131 43.65 6.69 -10.63
CA PHE A 131 43.12 6.50 -11.97
C PHE A 131 41.74 7.13 -12.08
N PHE A 132 41.52 7.83 -13.18
CA PHE A 132 40.23 8.33 -13.58
C PHE A 132 39.88 7.74 -14.93
N TRP A 133 38.85 6.89 -14.96
CA TRP A 133 38.38 6.24 -16.17
C TRP A 133 37.02 6.84 -16.55
N LEU A 134 36.92 7.28 -17.81
CA LEU A 134 35.66 7.62 -18.46
C LEU A 134 35.42 6.59 -19.56
N ASN A 135 34.30 5.88 -19.47
CA ASN A 135 33.88 4.92 -20.49
C ASN A 135 32.52 5.32 -21.06
N GLN A 136 32.42 5.41 -22.39
CA GLN A 136 31.16 5.65 -23.09
C GLN A 136 30.95 4.54 -24.11
N THR A 137 29.91 3.75 -23.91
CA THR A 137 29.48 2.77 -24.90
C THR A 137 28.91 3.49 -26.12
N VAL A 138 29.50 3.22 -27.29
CA VAL A 138 28.97 3.67 -28.59
C VAL A 138 28.19 2.53 -29.22
N GLU A 139 26.91 2.76 -29.51
CA GLU A 139 26.03 1.73 -30.06
C GLU A 139 26.04 1.74 -31.59
N PHE A 140 25.94 0.56 -32.19
CA PHE A 140 25.73 0.42 -33.63
C PHE A 140 24.41 1.12 -34.04
N PRO A 141 24.37 1.81 -35.20
CA PRO A 141 23.17 2.49 -35.68
C PRO A 141 21.97 1.52 -35.76
N GLY A 142 20.79 1.99 -35.35
CA GLY A 142 19.56 1.20 -35.38
C GLY A 142 19.29 0.34 -34.13
N ARG A 143 20.32 -0.09 -33.37
CA ARG A 143 20.13 -0.91 -32.15
C ARG A 143 19.21 -0.25 -31.12
N ARG A 144 19.37 1.07 -30.93
CA ARG A 144 18.52 1.86 -30.04
C ARG A 144 17.07 1.93 -30.49
N TYR A 145 16.84 2.13 -31.78
CA TYR A 145 15.49 2.18 -32.33
C TYR A 145 14.76 0.85 -32.06
N LEU A 146 15.45 -0.27 -32.30
CA LEU A 146 14.91 -1.60 -32.02
C LEU A 146 14.64 -1.81 -30.52
N ARG A 147 15.54 -1.40 -29.63
CA ARG A 147 15.34 -1.49 -28.18
C ARG A 147 14.15 -0.66 -27.70
N LYS A 148 13.97 0.57 -28.22
CA LYS A 148 12.78 1.39 -27.96
C LYS A 148 11.51 0.69 -28.47
N LYS A 149 11.54 0.17 -29.70
CA LYS A 149 10.39 -0.52 -30.32
C LYS A 149 10.00 -1.75 -29.51
N PHE A 150 10.97 -2.51 -29.02
CA PHE A 150 10.73 -3.65 -28.14
C PHE A 150 10.03 -3.23 -26.85
N ALA A 151 10.57 -2.23 -26.13
CA ALA A 151 9.97 -1.72 -24.90
C ALA A 151 8.55 -1.14 -25.12
N ASP A 152 8.27 -0.55 -26.29
CA ASP A 152 6.93 -0.09 -26.67
C ASP A 152 5.96 -1.25 -26.85
N LEU A 153 6.36 -2.33 -27.53
CA LEU A 153 5.53 -3.53 -27.70
C LEU A 153 5.28 -4.23 -26.36
N GLU A 154 6.31 -4.37 -25.51
CA GLU A 154 6.19 -4.93 -24.17
C GLU A 154 5.21 -4.12 -23.30
N SER A 155 5.26 -2.77 -23.37
CA SER A 155 4.30 -1.93 -22.63
C SER A 155 2.86 -2.11 -23.11
N LYS A 156 2.66 -2.38 -24.41
CA LYS A 156 1.34 -2.63 -25.00
C LYS A 156 0.80 -3.99 -24.61
N GLU A 157 1.65 -5.00 -24.55
CA GLU A 157 1.30 -6.34 -24.04
C GLU A 157 0.80 -6.24 -22.58
N ILE A 158 1.59 -5.62 -21.70
CA ILE A 158 1.22 -5.44 -20.29
C ILE A 158 -0.08 -4.62 -20.14
N PHE A 159 -0.33 -3.66 -21.04
CA PHE A 159 -1.61 -2.95 -21.06
C PHE A 159 -2.79 -3.88 -21.39
N GLN A 160 -2.65 -4.77 -22.38
CA GLN A 160 -3.69 -5.74 -22.71
C GLN A 160 -3.91 -6.75 -21.58
N ASP A 161 -2.86 -7.15 -20.88
CA ASP A 161 -2.97 -8.01 -19.70
C ASP A 161 -3.79 -7.33 -18.58
N ASN A 162 -3.57 -6.02 -18.35
CA ASN A 162 -4.37 -5.25 -17.40
C ASN A 162 -5.85 -5.19 -17.82
N GLU A 163 -6.14 -4.93 -19.09
CA GLU A 163 -7.53 -4.92 -19.59
C GLU A 163 -8.20 -6.30 -19.48
N SER A 164 -7.46 -7.37 -19.77
CA SER A 164 -7.92 -8.75 -19.56
C SER A 164 -8.21 -9.04 -18.08
N LEU A 165 -7.34 -8.57 -17.17
CA LEU A 165 -7.52 -8.68 -15.73
C LEU A 165 -8.79 -7.93 -15.27
N LYS A 166 -9.05 -6.72 -15.77
CA LYS A 166 -10.29 -5.98 -15.47
C LYS A 166 -11.53 -6.73 -15.91
N LEU A 167 -11.52 -7.34 -17.09
CA LEU A 167 -12.64 -8.15 -17.59
C LEU A 167 -12.86 -9.41 -16.73
N SER A 168 -11.77 -10.10 -16.36
CA SER A 168 -11.81 -11.25 -15.46
C SER A 168 -12.35 -10.87 -14.08
N LEU A 169 -11.91 -9.73 -13.52
CA LEU A 169 -12.42 -9.22 -12.26
C LEU A 169 -13.92 -8.89 -12.37
N ALA A 170 -14.35 -8.23 -13.44
CA ALA A 170 -15.76 -7.92 -13.65
C ALA A 170 -16.63 -9.18 -13.73
N TYR A 171 -16.13 -10.26 -14.35
CA TYR A 171 -16.79 -11.55 -14.36
C TYR A 171 -16.91 -12.14 -12.94
N GLN A 172 -15.80 -12.17 -12.19
CA GLN A 172 -15.78 -12.71 -10.83
C GLN A 172 -16.69 -11.93 -9.87
N VAL A 173 -16.76 -10.60 -10.01
CA VAL A 173 -17.67 -9.75 -9.23
C VAL A 173 -19.12 -10.09 -9.55
N LYS A 174 -19.49 -10.25 -10.84
CA LYS A 174 -20.84 -10.67 -11.24
C LYS A 174 -21.19 -12.04 -10.68
N GLU A 175 -20.30 -13.00 -10.79
CA GLU A 175 -20.49 -14.36 -10.25
C GLU A 175 -20.70 -14.32 -8.73
N ALA A 176 -19.85 -13.59 -7.99
CA ALA A 176 -19.97 -13.46 -6.54
C ALA A 176 -21.24 -12.71 -6.13
N PHE A 177 -21.63 -11.67 -6.87
CA PHE A 177 -22.86 -10.90 -6.62
C PHE A 177 -24.11 -11.76 -6.76
N PHE A 178 -24.26 -12.46 -7.89
CA PHE A 178 -25.41 -13.34 -8.09
C PHE A 178 -25.35 -14.58 -7.19
N GLY A 179 -24.16 -15.07 -6.85
CA GLY A 179 -23.98 -16.13 -5.86
C GLY A 179 -24.47 -15.71 -4.47
N LEU A 180 -24.17 -14.49 -4.03
CA LEU A 180 -24.68 -13.95 -2.77
C LEU A 180 -26.21 -13.79 -2.81
N LEU A 181 -26.75 -13.23 -3.90
CA LEU A 181 -28.20 -13.04 -4.06
C LEU A 181 -28.96 -14.38 -4.01
N LEU A 182 -28.41 -15.42 -4.66
CA LEU A 182 -28.98 -16.76 -4.65
C LEU A 182 -29.03 -17.34 -3.23
N VAL A 183 -27.93 -17.23 -2.48
CA VAL A 183 -27.87 -17.75 -1.10
C VAL A 183 -28.80 -16.98 -0.17
N GLU A 184 -28.96 -15.67 -0.38
CA GLU A 184 -29.92 -14.86 0.39
C GLU A 184 -31.37 -15.30 0.15
N GLU A 185 -31.74 -15.60 -1.11
CA GLU A 185 -33.08 -16.12 -1.43
C GLU A 185 -33.28 -17.55 -0.90
N GLN A 186 -32.27 -18.41 -1.00
CA GLN A 186 -32.31 -19.76 -0.40
C GLN A 186 -32.46 -19.70 1.13
N LEU A 187 -31.75 -18.78 1.79
CA LEU A 187 -31.84 -18.58 3.23
C LEU A 187 -33.24 -18.11 3.63
N LYS A 188 -33.86 -17.24 2.84
CA LYS A 188 -35.25 -16.81 3.05
C LYS A 188 -36.21 -18.01 2.98
N PHE A 189 -36.14 -18.82 1.92
CA PHE A 189 -36.99 -20.02 1.81
C PHE A 189 -36.72 -21.06 2.91
N ALA A 190 -35.46 -21.23 3.32
CA ALA A 190 -35.12 -22.15 4.41
C ALA A 190 -35.70 -21.68 5.76
N ARG A 191 -35.76 -20.37 6.01
CA ARG A 191 -36.41 -19.79 7.19
C ARG A 191 -37.93 -19.96 7.16
N GLU A 192 -38.55 -19.78 6.00
CA GLU A 192 -39.98 -20.06 5.82
C GLU A 192 -40.28 -21.56 6.07
N ASN A 193 -39.46 -22.46 5.56
CA ASN A 193 -39.58 -23.90 5.80
C ASN A 193 -39.34 -24.28 7.27
N LEU A 194 -38.39 -23.61 7.94
CA LEU A 194 -38.18 -23.78 9.37
C LEU A 194 -39.44 -23.42 10.17
N GLN A 195 -40.07 -22.29 9.85
CA GLN A 195 -41.33 -21.88 10.48
C GLN A 195 -42.44 -22.92 10.26
N LEU A 196 -42.61 -23.42 9.03
CA LEU A 196 -43.60 -24.45 8.73
C LEU A 196 -43.37 -25.75 9.51
N ASN A 197 -42.12 -26.16 9.71
CA ASN A 197 -41.80 -27.34 10.52
C ASN A 197 -42.02 -27.11 12.02
N GLN A 198 -41.82 -25.89 12.51
CA GLN A 198 -42.17 -25.53 13.90
C GLN A 198 -43.68 -25.64 14.12
N ASP A 199 -44.47 -25.02 13.24
CA ASP A 199 -45.94 -25.09 13.29
C ASP A 199 -46.44 -26.54 13.17
N PHE A 200 -45.77 -27.37 12.38
CA PHE A 200 -46.09 -28.79 12.24
C PHE A 200 -45.79 -29.59 13.51
N VAL A 201 -44.65 -29.35 14.16
CA VAL A 201 -44.31 -29.98 15.45
C VAL A 201 -45.37 -29.60 16.49
N ASP A 202 -45.73 -28.33 16.60
CA ASP A 202 -46.76 -27.85 17.54
C ASP A 202 -48.11 -28.54 17.30
N LEU A 203 -48.53 -28.68 16.04
CA LEU A 203 -49.76 -29.39 15.67
C LEU A 203 -49.72 -30.88 16.06
N VAL A 204 -48.62 -31.56 15.77
CA VAL A 204 -48.46 -33.00 16.07
C VAL A 204 -48.41 -33.23 17.58
N GLU A 205 -47.82 -32.32 18.35
CA GLU A 205 -47.81 -32.36 19.82
C GLU A 205 -49.22 -32.21 20.42
N VAL A 206 -50.01 -31.27 19.89
CA VAL A 206 -51.42 -31.12 20.28
C VAL A 206 -52.20 -32.42 19.99
N LYS A 207 -52.07 -32.99 18.79
CA LYS A 207 -52.75 -34.26 18.44
C LYS A 207 -52.28 -35.44 19.30
N HIS A 208 -51.00 -35.47 19.67
CA HIS A 208 -50.47 -36.51 20.53
C HIS A 208 -51.07 -36.42 21.94
N SER A 209 -51.22 -35.20 22.47
CA SER A 209 -51.86 -34.96 23.77
C SER A 209 -53.35 -35.37 23.79
N ALA A 210 -54.01 -35.29 22.63
CA ALA A 210 -55.37 -35.80 22.43
C ALA A 210 -55.46 -37.31 22.19
N GLY A 211 -54.31 -38.00 22.07
CA GLY A 211 -54.24 -39.45 21.81
C GLY A 211 -54.45 -39.85 20.35
N GLU A 212 -54.47 -38.91 19.40
CA GLU A 212 -54.75 -39.16 17.99
C GLU A 212 -53.54 -39.67 17.19
N VAL A 213 -52.32 -39.37 17.65
CA VAL A 213 -51.07 -39.74 17.00
C VAL A 213 -50.07 -40.36 17.98
N SER A 214 -49.15 -41.17 17.47
CA SER A 214 -48.15 -41.86 18.29
C SER A 214 -46.97 -40.96 18.69
N GLN A 215 -46.27 -41.30 19.78
CA GLN A 215 -45.01 -40.63 20.16
C GLN A 215 -43.95 -40.72 19.04
N ALA A 216 -43.97 -41.78 18.24
CA ALA A 216 -43.06 -41.96 17.12
C ALA A 216 -43.28 -40.90 16.02
N GLU A 217 -44.52 -40.43 15.82
CA GLU A 217 -44.82 -39.34 14.89
C GLU A 217 -44.31 -37.99 15.40
N VAL A 218 -44.46 -37.71 16.70
CA VAL A 218 -43.87 -36.51 17.33
C VAL A 218 -42.35 -36.50 17.15
N LEU A 219 -41.69 -37.63 17.41
CA LEU A 219 -40.24 -37.74 17.23
C LEU A 219 -39.83 -37.54 15.77
N ARG A 220 -40.60 -38.10 14.82
CA ARG A 220 -40.34 -37.88 13.39
C ARG A 220 -40.47 -36.40 13.01
N ALA A 221 -41.52 -35.71 13.48
CA ALA A 221 -41.70 -34.28 13.24
C ALA A 221 -40.53 -33.44 13.81
N ARG A 222 -40.09 -33.75 15.05
CA ARG A 222 -38.94 -33.09 15.68
C ARG A 222 -37.62 -33.33 14.93
N VAL A 223 -37.44 -34.51 14.33
CA VAL A 223 -36.28 -34.78 13.47
C VAL A 223 -36.31 -33.92 12.20
N GLU A 224 -37.46 -33.75 11.56
CA GLU A 224 -37.58 -32.86 10.40
C GLU A 224 -37.33 -31.38 10.76
N LEU A 225 -37.82 -30.92 11.92
CA LEU A 225 -37.49 -29.60 12.45
C LEU A 225 -35.99 -29.42 12.65
N ALA A 226 -35.31 -30.39 13.28
CA ALA A 226 -33.86 -30.32 13.48
C ALA A 226 -33.08 -30.28 12.15
N LYS A 227 -33.57 -30.96 11.10
CA LYS A 227 -32.99 -30.87 9.75
C LYS A 227 -33.19 -29.47 9.14
N ALA A 228 -34.37 -28.87 9.30
CA ALA A 228 -34.65 -27.52 8.83
C ALA A 228 -33.74 -26.48 9.53
N GLU A 229 -33.55 -26.61 10.85
CA GLU A 229 -32.62 -25.76 11.61
C GLU A 229 -31.16 -25.90 11.14
N ALA A 230 -30.73 -27.13 10.86
CA ALA A 230 -29.38 -27.39 10.34
C ALA A 230 -29.19 -26.74 8.96
N MET A 231 -30.21 -26.80 8.09
CA MET A 231 -30.18 -26.18 6.76
C MET A 231 -30.08 -24.65 6.83
N VAL A 232 -30.82 -24.00 7.74
CA VAL A 232 -30.70 -22.55 7.97
C VAL A 232 -29.28 -22.18 8.40
N LYS A 233 -28.72 -22.89 9.40
CA LYS A 233 -27.34 -22.63 9.88
C LYS A 233 -26.29 -22.82 8.78
N GLN A 234 -26.47 -23.83 7.92
CA GLN A 234 -25.61 -24.05 6.77
C GLN A 234 -25.66 -22.86 5.80
N LEU A 235 -26.86 -22.42 5.42
CA LEU A 235 -27.03 -21.29 4.49
C LEU A 235 -26.56 -19.96 5.09
N GLU A 236 -26.68 -19.75 6.40
CA GLU A 236 -26.09 -18.58 7.07
C GLU A 236 -24.56 -18.56 7.00
N THR A 237 -23.93 -19.73 7.11
CA THR A 237 -22.48 -19.87 6.93
C THR A 237 -22.09 -19.63 5.48
N GLU A 238 -22.85 -20.19 4.55
CA GLU A 238 -22.63 -19.99 3.11
C GLU A 238 -22.78 -18.52 2.71
N ARG A 239 -23.79 -17.81 3.25
CA ARG A 239 -23.98 -16.38 3.05
C ARG A 239 -22.76 -15.58 3.51
N LYS A 240 -22.17 -15.92 4.67
CA LYS A 240 -20.97 -15.26 5.17
C LYS A 240 -19.78 -15.47 4.23
N ILE A 241 -19.62 -16.68 3.68
CA ILE A 241 -18.53 -17.02 2.76
C ILE A 241 -18.71 -16.27 1.42
N THR A 242 -19.92 -16.23 0.86
CA THR A 242 -20.19 -15.54 -0.40
C THR A 242 -20.08 -14.02 -0.26
N ALA A 243 -20.56 -13.46 0.85
CA ALA A 243 -20.37 -12.05 1.20
C ALA A 243 -18.88 -11.69 1.34
N ALA A 244 -18.11 -12.50 2.07
CA ALA A 244 -16.67 -12.33 2.22
C ALA A 244 -15.94 -12.37 0.86
N ARG A 245 -16.33 -13.29 -0.04
CA ARG A 245 -15.77 -13.37 -1.39
C ARG A 245 -16.01 -12.09 -2.18
N LEU A 246 -17.24 -11.55 -2.13
CA LEU A 246 -17.57 -10.30 -2.81
C LEU A 246 -16.78 -9.11 -2.23
N ASN A 247 -16.66 -9.03 -0.90
CA ASN A 247 -15.86 -7.99 -0.23
C ASN A 247 -14.40 -7.99 -0.66
N VAL A 248 -13.77 -9.17 -0.72
CA VAL A 248 -12.36 -9.30 -1.15
C VAL A 248 -12.20 -8.84 -2.60
N LEU A 249 -13.13 -9.20 -3.49
CA LEU A 249 -13.10 -8.74 -4.89
C LEU A 249 -13.26 -7.22 -5.03
N MET A 250 -14.02 -6.60 -4.13
CA MET A 250 -14.18 -5.15 -4.06
C MET A 250 -13.01 -4.42 -3.37
N GLY A 251 -12.01 -5.14 -2.86
CA GLY A 251 -10.91 -4.55 -2.08
C GLY A 251 -11.38 -3.96 -0.75
N ARG A 252 -12.45 -4.52 -0.15
CA ARG A 252 -12.98 -4.16 1.17
C ARG A 252 -12.50 -5.15 2.22
N ASP A 253 -12.73 -4.81 3.49
CA ASP A 253 -12.51 -5.77 4.58
C ASP A 253 -13.40 -7.01 4.40
N ARG A 254 -12.83 -8.19 4.67
CA ARG A 254 -13.47 -9.48 4.40
C ARG A 254 -14.77 -9.62 5.19
N ASP A 255 -14.74 -9.22 6.46
CA ASP A 255 -15.83 -9.44 7.41
C ASP A 255 -16.76 -8.20 7.50
N GLY A 256 -16.57 -7.23 6.62
CA GLY A 256 -17.42 -6.04 6.53
C GLY A 256 -18.85 -6.39 6.15
N GLU A 257 -19.83 -5.82 6.84
CA GLU A 257 -21.23 -6.01 6.50
C GLU A 257 -21.55 -5.48 5.10
N ILE A 258 -22.32 -6.26 4.37
CA ILE A 258 -22.76 -5.92 3.02
C ILE A 258 -24.22 -6.29 2.84
N GLN A 259 -24.96 -5.38 2.23
CA GLN A 259 -26.32 -5.58 1.76
C GLN A 259 -26.29 -5.33 0.26
N ILE A 260 -26.88 -6.23 -0.52
CA ILE A 260 -26.97 -6.11 -1.97
C ILE A 260 -28.43 -6.03 -2.42
N THR A 261 -28.67 -5.43 -3.58
CA THR A 261 -29.99 -5.41 -4.21
C THR A 261 -29.87 -5.72 -5.69
N GLY A 262 -30.65 -6.72 -6.13
CA GLY A 262 -30.73 -7.21 -7.50
C GLY A 262 -31.73 -6.46 -8.36
#